data_AF-A0A4Y2K1Q0-F1
#
_entry.id   AF-A0A4Y2K1Q0-F1
#
_cell.length_a   1.000
_cell.length_b   1.000
_cell.length_c   1.000
_cell.angle_alpha   90.00
_cell.angle_beta   90.00
_cell.angle_gamma   90.00
#
_symmetry.space_group_name_H-M   'P 1'
#
loop_
_entity.id
_entity.type
_entity.pdbx_description
1 polymer ?
#
loop_
_entity_poly.entity_id
_entity_poly.type
_entity_poly.pdbx_seq_one_letter_code
_entity_poly.pdbx_strand_id
1 'polypeptide(L)'
;QEEMKAGLEKKMEAGQKRMEQVQEEMKDLIRAGKEEMRVHVASQVEGIRDHVDGCIGRMEEEVQGVKGKIEEVKTEVQEKMSDLERRLSDLETRPNNFPANPEFIYSRPTVKPLTFDGLTSWTVFKTQFDVVSSTNGWTDSVKASQLVASLRGSAAEVLQGIPADKLTDLTAIEKALESRFGDSHLTQFYRTELKTRRQKPGESLQELAADVERLMSLAYAEYPLDVWESLAAQYFVDAIRDEDTQYSTRLMDAKDLKSSLTYSMKYEAARTVSKTSRHVRSIETEDHMGREKDDKFEFFLTGWKNY
;
A
#
# COMPACT_ATOMS: atom_id res chain seq x y z
N GLN A 1 16.37 90.70 55.11
CA GLN A 1 17.12 89.72 54.27
C GLN A 1 16.96 88.30 54.82
N GLU A 2 16.96 88.08 56.13
CA GLU A 2 16.72 86.76 56.76
C GLU A 2 15.32 86.18 56.54
N GLU A 3 14.25 86.98 56.62
CA GLU A 3 12.87 86.47 56.39
C GLU A 3 12.66 85.92 54.97
N MET A 4 13.28 86.53 53.95
CA MET A 4 13.21 86.07 52.57
C MET A 4 13.92 84.72 52.39
N LYS A 5 15.06 84.52 53.08
CA LYS A 5 15.81 83.26 53.09
C LYS A 5 15.01 82.14 53.78
N ALA A 6 14.41 82.42 54.93
CA ALA A 6 13.55 81.48 55.65
C ALA A 6 12.29 81.10 54.85
N GLY A 7 11.71 82.04 54.09
CA GLY A 7 10.56 81.78 53.22
C GLY A 7 10.90 80.88 52.01
N LEU A 8 12.11 81.01 51.46
CA LEU A 8 12.63 80.15 50.39
C LEU A 8 12.92 78.73 50.90
N GLU A 9 13.51 78.60 52.09
CA GLU A 9 13.82 77.32 52.73
C GLU A 9 12.55 76.51 53.03
N LYS A 10 11.53 77.14 53.62
CA LYS A 10 10.21 76.50 53.82
C LYS A 10 9.55 76.03 52.53
N LYS A 11 9.71 76.77 51.42
CA LYS A 11 9.16 76.37 50.11
C LYS A 11 9.92 75.17 49.52
N MET A 12 11.25 75.10 49.71
CA MET A 12 12.04 73.92 49.33
C MET A 12 11.64 72.70 50.15
N GLU A 13 11.56 72.81 51.47
CA GLU A 13 11.13 71.71 52.34
C GLU A 13 9.71 71.23 51.99
N ALA A 14 8.78 72.15 51.76
CA ALA A 14 7.42 71.81 51.32
C ALA A 14 7.41 71.15 49.93
N GLY A 15 8.30 71.58 49.02
CA GLY A 15 8.49 70.96 47.72
C GLY A 15 9.03 69.54 47.81
N GLN A 16 10.02 69.32 48.68
CA GLN A 16 10.61 68.01 48.94
C GLN A 16 9.60 67.05 49.57
N LYS A 17 8.85 67.50 50.59
CA LYS A 17 7.78 66.69 51.20
C LYS A 17 6.71 66.28 50.19
N ARG A 18 6.32 67.17 49.27
CA ARG A 18 5.39 66.83 48.18
C ARG A 18 5.99 65.80 47.22
N MET A 19 7.28 65.90 46.92
CA MET A 19 7.96 64.93 46.04
C MET A 19 8.04 63.54 46.69
N GLU A 20 8.40 63.48 47.98
CA GLU A 20 8.40 62.25 48.76
C GLU A 20 7.00 61.63 48.84
N GLN A 21 5.96 62.45 49.06
CA GLN A 21 4.58 62.01 49.05
C GLN A 21 4.16 61.41 47.69
N VAL A 22 4.44 62.10 46.58
CA VAL A 22 4.14 61.59 45.23
C VAL A 22 4.90 60.29 44.94
N GLN A 23 6.14 60.16 45.41
CA GLN A 23 6.91 58.93 45.26
C GLN A 23 6.31 57.77 46.07
N GLU A 24 5.82 58.01 47.28
CA GLU A 24 5.14 56.98 48.08
C GLU A 24 3.79 56.59 47.47
N GLU A 25 2.97 57.56 47.03
CA GLU A 25 1.72 57.29 46.33
C GLU A 25 1.93 56.44 45.06
N MET A 26 3.00 56.72 44.30
CA MET A 26 3.35 55.93 43.11
C MET A 26 3.76 54.50 43.49
N LYS A 27 4.52 54.30 44.58
CA LYS A 27 4.89 52.96 45.06
C LYS A 27 3.67 52.18 45.53
N ASP A 28 2.74 52.82 46.22
CA ASP A 28 1.52 52.19 46.69
C ASP A 28 0.60 51.80 45.53
N LEU A 29 0.46 52.64 44.49
CA LEU A 29 -0.26 52.30 43.26
C LEU A 29 0.37 51.09 42.55
N ILE A 30 1.70 51.06 42.41
CA ILE A 30 2.40 49.91 41.81
C ILE A 30 2.19 48.64 42.64
N ARG A 31 2.23 48.75 43.97
CA ARG A 31 1.99 47.61 44.88
C ARG A 31 0.56 47.09 44.75
N ALA A 32 -0.43 48.00 44.74
CA ALA A 32 -1.83 47.65 44.57
C ALA A 32 -2.08 46.97 43.23
N GLY A 33 -1.61 47.55 42.11
CA GLY A 33 -1.76 46.95 40.78
C GLY A 33 -1.07 45.59 40.65
N LYS A 34 0.09 45.41 41.29
CA LYS A 34 0.77 44.10 41.35
C LYS A 34 -0.05 43.06 42.12
N GLU A 35 -0.67 43.45 43.23
CA GLU A 35 -1.49 42.55 44.04
C GLU A 35 -2.80 42.20 43.34
N GLU A 36 -3.46 43.16 42.69
CA GLU A 36 -4.66 42.90 41.87
C GLU A 36 -4.35 41.91 40.73
N MET A 37 -3.26 42.12 40.00
CA MET A 37 -2.83 41.19 38.96
C MET A 37 -2.51 39.81 39.52
N ARG A 38 -1.87 39.74 40.69
CA ARG A 38 -1.57 38.47 41.37
C ARG A 38 -2.86 37.73 41.74
N VAL A 39 -3.84 38.42 42.31
CA VAL A 39 -5.15 37.84 42.69
C VAL A 39 -5.91 37.37 41.45
N HIS A 40 -5.92 38.16 40.37
CA HIS A 40 -6.59 37.78 39.13
C HIS A 40 -5.97 36.52 38.51
N VAL A 41 -4.63 36.46 38.43
CA VAL A 41 -3.92 35.29 37.92
C VAL A 41 -4.16 34.07 38.81
N ALA A 42 -4.12 34.24 40.15
CA ALA A 42 -4.38 33.14 41.08
C ALA A 42 -5.80 32.58 40.89
N SER A 43 -6.81 33.44 40.77
CA SER A 43 -8.20 33.05 40.53
C SER A 43 -8.38 32.34 39.18
N GLN A 44 -7.72 32.80 38.11
CA GLN A 44 -7.76 32.11 36.82
C GLN A 44 -7.13 30.71 36.89
N VAL A 45 -5.98 30.58 37.56
CA VAL A 45 -5.29 29.29 37.72
C VAL A 45 -6.13 28.32 38.55
N GLU A 46 -6.78 28.81 39.61
CA GLU A 46 -7.72 28.03 40.42
C GLU A 46 -8.92 27.55 39.60
N GLY A 47 -9.54 28.42 38.81
CA GLY A 47 -10.64 28.03 37.92
C GLY A 47 -10.24 26.98 36.86
N ILE A 48 -9.01 27.07 36.32
CA ILE A 48 -8.48 26.05 35.40
C ILE A 48 -8.28 24.73 36.13
N ARG A 49 -7.73 24.76 37.36
CA ARG A 49 -7.55 23.56 38.18
C ARG A 49 -8.88 22.87 38.44
N ASP A 50 -9.90 23.61 38.89
CA ASP A 50 -11.23 23.05 39.17
C ASP A 50 -11.86 22.43 37.92
N HIS A 51 -11.70 23.06 36.76
CA HIS A 51 -12.19 22.50 35.50
C HIS A 51 -11.48 21.19 35.13
N VAL A 52 -10.15 21.14 35.28
CA VAL A 52 -9.35 19.94 35.01
C VAL A 52 -9.72 18.81 35.97
N ASP A 53 -9.81 19.09 37.28
CA ASP A 53 -10.20 18.10 38.28
C ASP A 53 -11.61 17.56 38.00
N GLY A 54 -12.55 18.43 37.60
CA GLY A 54 -13.87 18.01 37.16
C GLY A 54 -13.88 17.14 35.90
N CYS A 55 -13.00 17.41 34.93
CA CYS A 55 -12.82 16.56 33.75
C CYS A 55 -12.23 15.19 34.11
N ILE A 56 -11.25 15.15 35.01
CA ILE A 56 -10.64 13.91 35.49
C ILE A 56 -11.68 13.05 36.19
N GLY A 57 -12.49 13.63 37.10
CA GLY A 57 -13.54 12.89 37.81
C GLY A 57 -14.56 12.23 36.89
N ARG A 58 -15.02 12.93 35.84
CA ARG A 58 -15.95 12.33 34.85
C ARG A 58 -15.31 11.16 34.10
N MET A 59 -14.05 11.30 33.70
CA MET A 59 -13.33 10.24 33.01
C MET A 59 -13.12 9.02 33.92
N GLU A 60 -12.81 9.23 35.20
CA GLU A 60 -12.70 8.16 36.19
C GLU A 60 -14.02 7.41 36.38
N GLU A 61 -15.15 8.12 36.44
CA GLU A 61 -16.49 7.50 36.51
C GLU A 61 -16.78 6.63 35.28
N GLU A 62 -16.50 7.12 34.07
CA GLU A 62 -16.68 6.36 32.83
C GLU A 62 -15.79 5.12 32.80
N VAL A 63 -14.53 5.24 33.20
CA VAL A 63 -13.58 4.12 33.26
C VAL A 63 -14.05 3.06 34.27
N GLN A 64 -14.55 3.46 35.44
CA GLN A 64 -15.11 2.52 36.40
C GLN A 64 -16.38 1.85 35.85
N GLY A 65 -17.24 2.60 35.14
CA GLY A 65 -18.43 2.05 34.49
C GLY A 65 -18.10 0.99 33.43
N VAL A 66 -17.09 1.26 32.58
CA VAL A 66 -16.60 0.28 31.59
C VAL A 66 -16.00 -0.94 32.27
N LYS A 67 -15.20 -0.75 33.31
CA LYS A 67 -14.62 -1.84 34.09
C LYS A 67 -15.71 -2.75 34.68
N GLY A 68 -16.79 -2.17 35.22
CA GLY A 68 -17.94 -2.94 35.71
C GLY A 68 -18.58 -3.81 34.63
N LYS A 69 -18.84 -3.24 33.44
CA LYS A 69 -19.39 -3.98 32.29
C LYS A 69 -18.47 -5.11 31.82
N ILE A 70 -17.15 -4.91 31.86
CA ILE A 70 -16.18 -5.95 31.49
C ILE A 70 -16.25 -7.13 32.46
N GLU A 71 -16.30 -6.88 33.77
CA GLU A 71 -16.44 -7.98 34.75
C GLU A 71 -17.79 -8.70 34.61
N GLU A 72 -18.88 -7.99 34.33
CA GLU A 72 -20.19 -8.61 34.05
C GLU A 72 -20.12 -9.55 32.83
N VAL A 73 -19.61 -9.07 31.70
CA VAL A 73 -19.43 -9.88 30.48
C VAL A 73 -18.53 -11.10 30.75
N LYS A 74 -17.46 -10.91 31.52
CA LYS A 74 -16.56 -11.99 31.90
C LYS A 74 -17.28 -13.06 32.71
N THR A 75 -18.13 -12.67 33.67
CA THR A 75 -18.94 -13.63 34.44
C THR A 75 -19.93 -14.38 33.55
N GLU A 76 -20.65 -13.70 32.64
CA GLU A 76 -21.60 -14.34 31.73
C GLU A 76 -20.92 -15.33 30.77
N VAL A 77 -19.75 -14.99 30.24
CA VAL A 77 -18.95 -15.87 29.38
C VAL A 77 -18.50 -17.11 30.16
N GLN A 78 -18.05 -16.94 31.40
CA GLN A 78 -17.60 -18.06 32.24
C GLN A 78 -18.74 -19.01 32.59
N GLU A 79 -19.95 -18.49 32.88
CA GLU A 79 -21.14 -19.30 33.09
C GLU A 79 -21.56 -20.07 31.83
N LYS A 80 -21.58 -19.42 30.66
CA LYS A 80 -21.88 -20.07 29.39
C LYS A 80 -20.87 -21.15 29.02
N MET A 81 -19.58 -20.92 29.30
CA MET A 81 -18.54 -21.93 29.10
C MET A 81 -18.80 -23.16 29.99
N SER A 82 -19.12 -22.93 31.27
CA SER A 82 -19.43 -24.00 32.23
C SER A 82 -20.68 -24.81 31.80
N ASP A 83 -21.71 -24.16 31.26
CA ASP A 83 -22.89 -24.85 30.71
C ASP A 83 -22.54 -25.70 29.48
N LEU A 84 -21.71 -25.17 28.57
CA LEU A 84 -21.26 -25.90 27.39
C LEU A 84 -20.42 -27.12 27.76
N GLU A 85 -19.51 -27.01 28.74
CA GLU A 85 -18.71 -28.13 29.25
C GLU A 85 -19.61 -29.24 29.84
N ARG A 86 -20.65 -28.87 30.60
CA ARG A 86 -21.64 -29.82 31.11
C ARG A 86 -22.40 -30.51 29.98
N ARG A 87 -22.88 -29.75 29.00
CA ARG A 87 -23.61 -30.30 27.83
C ARG A 87 -22.74 -31.23 26.99
N LEU A 88 -21.45 -30.93 26.87
CA LEU A 88 -20.48 -31.79 26.19
C LEU A 88 -20.30 -33.11 26.97
N SER A 89 -20.19 -33.04 28.29
CA SER A 89 -20.09 -34.21 29.18
C SER A 89 -21.33 -35.12 29.11
N ASP A 90 -22.54 -34.52 29.04
CA ASP A 90 -23.80 -35.26 28.88
C ASP A 90 -23.87 -35.99 27.52
N LEU A 91 -23.30 -35.40 26.46
CA LEU A 91 -23.20 -36.02 25.14
C LEU A 91 -22.19 -37.17 25.12
N GLU A 92 -21.07 -37.06 25.84
CA GLU A 92 -20.05 -38.11 25.96
C GLU A 92 -20.52 -39.30 26.80
N THR A 93 -21.34 -39.07 27.83
CA THR A 93 -21.83 -40.11 28.76
C THR A 93 -23.09 -40.82 28.28
N ARG A 94 -23.78 -40.30 27.26
CA ARG A 94 -24.94 -40.96 26.65
C ARG A 94 -24.48 -42.27 25.98
N PRO A 95 -25.00 -43.45 26.38
CA PRO A 95 -24.69 -44.68 25.67
C PRO A 95 -25.20 -44.55 24.23
N ASN A 96 -24.32 -44.75 23.26
CA ASN A 96 -24.68 -44.85 21.86
C ASN A 96 -25.56 -46.10 21.66
N ASN A 97 -26.86 -45.98 21.91
CA ASN A 97 -27.88 -46.93 21.42
C ASN A 97 -28.27 -46.55 19.99
N PHE A 98 -27.27 -46.36 19.13
CA PHE A 98 -27.51 -46.57 17.70
C PHE A 98 -27.44 -48.09 17.50
N PRO A 99 -28.46 -48.74 16.89
CA PRO A 99 -28.21 -50.04 16.32
C PRO A 99 -27.01 -49.88 15.41
N ALA A 100 -25.99 -50.72 15.58
CA ALA A 100 -24.81 -50.73 14.73
C ALA A 100 -25.27 -50.90 13.28
N ASN A 101 -25.48 -49.79 12.58
CA ASN A 101 -25.67 -49.77 11.15
C ASN A 101 -24.27 -49.97 10.55
N PRO A 102 -23.98 -51.09 9.87
CA PRO A 102 -22.64 -51.38 9.38
C PRO A 102 -22.16 -50.43 8.25
N GLU A 103 -22.95 -49.43 7.85
CA GLU A 103 -22.69 -48.65 6.64
C GLU A 103 -22.06 -47.26 6.81
N PHE A 104 -21.78 -46.78 8.02
CA PHE A 104 -21.11 -45.48 8.21
C PHE A 104 -19.74 -45.57 8.88
N ILE A 105 -18.86 -46.42 8.32
CA ILE A 105 -17.41 -46.18 8.35
C ILE A 105 -17.01 -45.60 7.01
N TYR A 106 -17.54 -44.42 6.66
CA TYR A 106 -16.87 -43.59 5.67
C TYR A 106 -15.77 -42.85 6.41
N SER A 107 -14.60 -43.49 6.47
CA SER A 107 -13.35 -42.80 6.73
C SER A 107 -13.34 -41.55 5.85
N ARG A 108 -13.48 -40.35 6.44
CA ARG A 108 -13.40 -39.10 5.69
C ARG A 108 -12.10 -39.18 4.88
N PRO A 109 -12.13 -39.12 3.53
CA PRO A 109 -10.92 -39.27 2.74
C PRO A 109 -9.91 -38.22 3.20
N THR A 110 -8.87 -38.65 3.89
CA THR A 110 -7.84 -37.74 4.36
C THR A 110 -7.00 -37.41 3.14
N VAL A 111 -7.02 -36.15 2.73
CA VAL A 111 -6.19 -35.72 1.60
C VAL A 111 -4.74 -35.91 2.03
N LYS A 112 -3.96 -36.62 1.21
CA LYS A 112 -2.57 -36.97 1.51
C LYS A 112 -1.75 -35.71 1.79
N PRO A 113 -0.77 -35.78 2.72
CA PRO A 113 0.22 -34.73 2.92
C PRO A 113 0.87 -34.31 1.60
N LEU A 114 0.85 -33.00 1.32
CA LEU A 114 1.61 -32.42 0.22
C LEU A 114 3.11 -32.49 0.55
N THR A 115 3.95 -32.45 -0.47
CA THR A 115 5.41 -32.33 -0.30
C THR A 115 5.90 -31.02 -0.88
N PHE A 116 6.82 -30.36 -0.19
CA PHE A 116 7.45 -29.13 -0.67
C PHE A 116 8.97 -29.29 -0.64
N ASP A 117 9.61 -29.19 -1.80
CA ASP A 117 11.06 -29.28 -1.96
C ASP A 117 11.73 -27.92 -2.26
N GLY A 118 10.92 -26.88 -2.48
CA GLY A 118 11.36 -25.54 -2.87
C GLY A 118 11.45 -25.31 -4.37
N LEU A 119 11.05 -26.27 -5.22
CA LEU A 119 11.03 -26.10 -6.68
C LEU A 119 9.74 -25.44 -7.18
N THR A 120 8.61 -25.73 -6.53
CA THR A 120 7.35 -25.02 -6.76
C THR A 120 7.34 -23.68 -6.03
N SER A 121 6.59 -22.69 -6.53
CA SER A 121 6.43 -21.41 -5.82
C SER A 121 5.83 -21.67 -4.43
N TRP A 122 6.41 -21.02 -3.42
CA TRP A 122 5.93 -21.07 -2.05
C TRP A 122 4.46 -20.65 -1.94
N THR A 123 4.05 -19.59 -2.65
CA THR A 123 2.67 -19.10 -2.69
C THR A 123 1.69 -20.17 -3.20
N VAL A 124 2.08 -20.90 -4.25
CA VAL A 124 1.27 -21.98 -4.81
C VAL A 124 1.14 -23.13 -3.82
N PHE A 125 2.25 -23.55 -3.22
CA PHE A 125 2.23 -24.61 -2.20
C PHE A 125 1.39 -24.22 -0.98
N LYS A 126 1.57 -22.99 -0.46
CA LYS A 126 0.83 -22.48 0.70
C LYS A 126 -0.68 -22.49 0.43
N THR A 127 -1.11 -22.02 -0.74
CA THR A 127 -2.52 -22.06 -1.16
C THR A 127 -3.07 -23.49 -1.16
N GLN A 128 -2.33 -24.45 -1.72
CA GLN A 128 -2.74 -25.85 -1.72
C GLN A 128 -2.79 -26.43 -0.29
N PHE A 129 -1.80 -26.10 0.54
CA PHE A 129 -1.73 -26.51 1.94
C PHE A 129 -2.91 -25.97 2.76
N ASP A 130 -3.32 -24.71 2.54
CA ASP A 130 -4.46 -24.09 3.21
C ASP A 130 -5.78 -24.77 2.84
N VAL A 131 -5.97 -25.13 1.56
CA VAL A 131 -7.13 -25.90 1.10
C VAL A 131 -7.17 -27.28 1.75
N VAL A 132 -6.03 -27.99 1.78
CA VAL A 132 -5.92 -29.32 2.39
C VAL A 132 -6.17 -29.26 3.90
N SER A 133 -5.57 -28.30 4.59
CA SER A 133 -5.73 -28.14 6.03
C SER A 133 -7.17 -27.81 6.43
N SER A 134 -7.85 -26.97 5.65
CA SER A 134 -9.27 -26.63 5.84
C SER A 134 -10.17 -27.84 5.60
N THR A 135 -9.91 -28.60 4.53
CA THR A 135 -10.65 -29.82 4.19
C THR A 135 -10.53 -30.88 5.29
N ASN A 136 -9.33 -31.02 5.85
CA ASN A 136 -9.03 -31.97 6.91
C ASN A 136 -9.37 -31.46 8.33
N GLY A 137 -9.74 -30.19 8.48
CA GLY A 137 -10.06 -29.58 9.78
C GLY A 137 -8.87 -29.48 10.73
N TRP A 138 -7.66 -29.22 10.22
CA TRP A 138 -6.46 -29.12 11.05
C TRP A 138 -6.46 -27.87 11.92
N THR A 139 -6.14 -28.04 13.20
CA THR A 139 -5.80 -26.93 14.11
C THR A 139 -4.39 -26.41 13.79
N ASP A 140 -4.05 -25.20 14.24
CA ASP A 140 -2.75 -24.59 13.92
C ASP A 140 -1.54 -25.43 14.38
N SER A 141 -1.67 -26.15 15.50
CA SER A 141 -0.65 -27.10 15.96
C SER A 141 -0.48 -28.28 15.00
N VAL A 142 -1.59 -28.82 14.48
CA VAL A 142 -1.56 -29.89 13.47
C VAL A 142 -1.01 -29.35 12.14
N LYS A 143 -1.39 -28.13 11.75
CA LYS A 143 -0.84 -27.46 10.57
C LYS A 143 0.67 -27.28 10.68
N ALA A 144 1.19 -26.79 11.81
CA ALA A 144 2.63 -26.63 12.02
C ALA A 144 3.37 -27.97 11.88
N SER A 145 2.88 -29.00 12.58
CA SER A 145 3.46 -30.34 12.53
C SER A 145 3.44 -30.92 11.11
N GLN A 146 2.33 -30.72 10.40
CA GLN A 146 2.13 -31.24 9.06
C GLN A 146 2.93 -30.47 8.01
N LEU A 147 3.09 -29.15 8.18
CA LEU A 147 3.92 -28.30 7.34
C LEU A 147 5.39 -28.72 7.46
N VAL A 148 5.91 -28.90 8.68
CA VAL A 148 7.25 -29.45 8.94
C VAL A 148 7.42 -30.82 8.28
N ALA A 149 6.43 -31.71 8.45
CA ALA A 149 6.46 -33.05 7.87
C ALA A 149 6.35 -33.07 6.33
N SER A 150 5.85 -31.99 5.73
CA SER A 150 5.75 -31.80 4.28
C SER A 150 7.06 -31.33 3.62
N LEU A 151 7.97 -30.72 4.38
CA LEU A 151 9.22 -30.18 3.82
C LEU A 151 10.21 -31.29 3.43
N ARG A 152 10.82 -31.15 2.26
CA ARG A 152 11.85 -32.04 1.71
C ARG A 152 12.99 -31.21 1.13
N GLY A 153 14.16 -31.82 0.92
CA GLY A 153 15.29 -31.18 0.23
C GLY A 153 15.66 -29.80 0.81
N SER A 154 15.88 -28.82 -0.07
CA SER A 154 16.26 -27.43 0.27
C SER A 154 15.24 -26.74 1.18
N ALA A 155 13.94 -27.07 1.04
CA ALA A 155 12.91 -26.50 1.91
C ALA A 155 13.04 -26.99 3.36
N ALA A 156 13.44 -28.24 3.58
CA ALA A 156 13.64 -28.78 4.93
C ALA A 156 14.83 -28.12 5.66
N GLU A 157 15.83 -27.62 4.93
CA GLU A 157 16.98 -26.93 5.53
C GLU A 157 16.58 -25.63 6.25
N VAL A 158 15.44 -25.01 5.90
CA VAL A 158 14.92 -23.82 6.59
C VAL A 158 14.70 -24.10 8.08
N LEU A 159 14.34 -25.33 8.44
CA LEU A 159 14.08 -25.73 9.81
C LEU A 159 15.31 -25.59 10.71
N GLN A 160 16.53 -25.65 10.15
CA GLN A 160 17.78 -25.47 10.91
C GLN A 160 17.93 -24.04 11.45
N GLY A 161 17.30 -23.05 10.81
CA GLY A 161 17.32 -21.65 11.23
C GLY A 161 16.26 -21.29 12.27
N ILE A 162 15.36 -22.22 12.60
CA ILE A 162 14.25 -21.98 13.53
C ILE A 162 14.57 -22.62 14.90
N PRO A 163 14.47 -21.87 16.02
CA PRO A 163 14.59 -22.45 17.35
C PRO A 163 13.63 -23.60 17.59
N ALA A 164 14.06 -24.64 18.30
CA ALA A 164 13.28 -25.88 18.49
C ALA A 164 11.93 -25.65 19.19
N ASP A 165 11.86 -24.70 20.13
CA ASP A 165 10.65 -24.28 20.83
C ASP A 165 9.63 -23.58 19.90
N LYS A 166 10.06 -23.13 18.72
CA LYS A 166 9.23 -22.46 17.71
C LYS A 166 8.87 -23.34 16.52
N LEU A 167 9.33 -24.59 16.48
CA LEU A 167 8.94 -25.55 15.43
C LEU A 167 7.49 -26.04 15.57
N THR A 168 6.80 -25.67 16.63
CA THR A 168 5.36 -25.89 16.80
C THR A 168 4.53 -24.63 16.48
N ASP A 169 5.18 -23.49 16.25
CA ASP A 169 4.52 -22.24 15.88
C ASP A 169 4.41 -22.15 14.36
N LEU A 170 3.18 -22.29 13.85
CA LEU A 170 2.87 -22.20 12.43
C LEU A 170 3.39 -20.90 11.82
N THR A 171 3.24 -19.77 12.52
CA THR A 171 3.61 -18.45 12.02
C THR A 171 5.12 -18.33 11.84
N ALA A 172 5.89 -18.87 12.78
CA ALA A 172 7.36 -18.86 12.70
C ALA A 172 7.87 -19.68 11.51
N ILE A 173 7.29 -20.85 11.26
CA ILE A 173 7.65 -21.72 10.15
C ILE A 173 7.27 -21.08 8.82
N GLU A 174 6.04 -20.57 8.68
CA GLU A 174 5.59 -19.89 7.48
C GLU A 174 6.47 -18.68 7.14
N LYS A 175 6.83 -17.86 8.13
CA LYS A 175 7.69 -16.69 7.93
C LYS A 175 9.08 -17.07 7.44
N ALA A 176 9.65 -18.17 7.95
CA ALA A 176 10.96 -18.63 7.53
C ALA A 176 10.93 -19.16 6.08
N LEU A 177 9.86 -19.88 5.71
CA LEU A 177 9.65 -20.36 4.34
C LEU A 177 9.40 -19.21 3.37
N GLU A 178 8.57 -18.23 3.76
CA GLU A 178 8.32 -16.99 3.02
C GLU A 178 9.63 -16.20 2.81
N SER A 179 10.50 -16.13 3.81
CA SER A 179 11.76 -15.40 3.67
C SER A 179 12.73 -16.05 2.69
N ARG A 180 12.73 -17.38 2.54
CA ARG A 180 13.69 -18.09 1.67
C ARG A 180 13.12 -18.41 0.29
N PHE A 181 11.83 -18.73 0.22
CA PHE A 181 11.15 -19.19 -0.99
C PHE A 181 9.98 -18.29 -1.40
N GLY A 182 9.66 -17.26 -0.62
CA GLY A 182 8.62 -16.31 -0.98
C GLY A 182 9.01 -15.51 -2.21
N ASP A 183 7.99 -15.10 -2.95
CA ASP A 183 8.16 -14.45 -4.24
C ASP A 183 8.62 -12.99 -4.13
N SER A 184 8.81 -12.45 -2.91
CA SER A 184 9.16 -11.05 -2.65
C SER A 184 10.45 -10.60 -3.39
N HIS A 185 11.49 -11.45 -3.39
CA HIS A 185 12.72 -11.17 -4.15
C HIS A 185 12.51 -11.28 -5.66
N LEU A 186 11.57 -12.13 -6.10
CA LEU A 186 11.20 -12.29 -7.50
C LEU A 186 10.34 -11.12 -7.98
N THR A 187 9.54 -10.49 -7.11
CA THR A 187 8.75 -9.30 -7.44
C THR A 187 9.63 -8.19 -8.03
N GLN A 188 10.79 -7.93 -7.44
CA GLN A 188 11.73 -6.92 -7.95
C GLN A 188 12.38 -7.33 -9.27
N PHE A 189 12.62 -8.63 -9.46
CA PHE A 189 13.08 -9.19 -10.73
C PHE A 189 12.03 -8.97 -11.84
N TYR A 190 10.76 -9.31 -11.59
CA TYR A 190 9.67 -9.12 -12.57
C TYR A 190 9.40 -7.65 -12.88
N ARG A 191 9.56 -6.74 -11.90
CA ARG A 191 9.52 -5.28 -12.15
C ARG A 191 10.60 -4.82 -13.12
N THR A 192 11.79 -5.40 -13.01
CA THR A 192 12.89 -5.13 -13.95
C THR A 192 12.57 -5.70 -15.33
N GLU A 193 12.07 -6.95 -15.38
CA GLU A 193 11.66 -7.60 -16.62
C GLU A 193 10.60 -6.79 -17.36
N LEU A 194 9.56 -6.30 -16.67
CA LEU A 194 8.53 -5.40 -17.22
C LEU A 194 9.12 -4.14 -17.86
N LYS A 195 10.00 -3.43 -17.15
CA LYS A 195 10.60 -2.18 -17.65
C LYS A 195 11.42 -2.40 -18.92
N THR A 196 12.12 -3.53 -18.98
CA THR A 196 12.98 -3.89 -20.11
C THR A 196 12.25 -4.62 -21.23
N ARG A 197 10.99 -5.00 -21.03
CA ARG A 197 10.21 -5.78 -21.98
C ARG A 197 10.05 -5.03 -23.29
N ARG A 198 10.39 -5.69 -24.41
CA ARG A 198 10.19 -5.21 -25.77
C ARG A 198 9.65 -6.33 -26.65
N GLN A 199 8.74 -6.01 -27.58
CA GLN A 199 8.14 -6.96 -28.51
C GLN A 199 9.21 -7.63 -29.37
N LYS A 200 9.23 -8.96 -29.39
CA LYS A 200 10.19 -9.74 -30.19
C LYS A 200 9.82 -9.72 -31.68
N PRO A 201 10.78 -9.94 -32.60
CA PRO A 201 10.46 -10.14 -34.00
C PRO A 201 9.50 -11.32 -34.20
N GLY A 202 8.33 -11.05 -34.78
CA GLY A 202 7.30 -12.05 -35.05
C GLY A 202 6.35 -12.35 -33.88
N GLU A 203 6.57 -11.74 -32.71
CA GLU A 203 5.63 -11.83 -31.59
C GLU A 203 4.38 -10.98 -31.87
N SER A 204 3.21 -11.59 -31.73
CA SER A 204 1.93 -10.90 -31.88
C SER A 204 1.67 -9.93 -30.73
N LEU A 205 0.83 -8.92 -30.96
CA LEU A 205 0.43 -7.99 -29.91
C LEU A 205 -0.29 -8.70 -28.75
N GLN A 206 -1.04 -9.77 -29.04
CA GLN A 206 -1.72 -10.57 -28.03
C GLN A 206 -0.75 -11.34 -27.14
N GLU A 207 0.30 -11.95 -27.72
CA GLU A 207 1.34 -12.63 -26.94
C GLU A 207 2.11 -11.65 -26.05
N LEU A 208 2.44 -10.47 -26.59
CA LEU A 208 3.05 -9.39 -25.81
C LEU A 208 2.15 -8.97 -24.64
N ALA A 209 0.86 -8.72 -24.89
CA ALA A 209 -0.08 -8.31 -23.86
C ALA A 209 -0.26 -9.37 -22.77
N ALA A 210 -0.37 -10.65 -23.15
CA ALA A 210 -0.49 -11.76 -22.21
C ALA A 210 0.75 -11.87 -21.30
N ASP A 211 1.95 -11.67 -21.85
CA ASP A 211 3.18 -11.69 -21.07
C ASP A 211 3.30 -10.46 -20.14
N VAL A 212 2.87 -9.28 -20.61
CA VAL A 212 2.78 -8.07 -19.75
C VAL A 212 1.81 -8.29 -18.60
N GLU A 213 0.61 -8.83 -18.84
CA GLU A 213 -0.38 -9.18 -17.81
C GLU A 213 0.16 -10.19 -16.81
N ARG A 214 0.84 -11.24 -17.29
CA ARG A 214 1.52 -12.23 -16.44
C ARG A 214 2.56 -11.56 -15.54
N LEU A 215 3.45 -10.75 -16.11
CA LEU A 215 4.49 -10.08 -15.36
C LEU A 215 3.93 -9.04 -14.38
N MET A 216 2.88 -8.30 -14.76
CA MET A 216 2.17 -7.37 -13.89
C MET A 216 1.55 -8.07 -12.68
N SER A 217 0.98 -9.26 -12.88
CA SER A 217 0.45 -10.11 -11.79
C SER A 217 1.54 -10.55 -10.82
N LEU A 218 2.77 -10.78 -11.31
CA LEU A 218 3.90 -11.20 -10.49
C LEU A 218 4.65 -10.03 -9.81
N ALA A 219 4.63 -8.85 -10.42
CA ALA A 219 5.36 -7.66 -9.98
C ALA A 219 4.55 -6.71 -9.08
N TYR A 220 3.22 -6.74 -9.21
CA TYR A 220 2.29 -5.79 -8.59
C TYR A 220 0.97 -6.45 -8.14
N ALA A 221 1.04 -7.67 -7.59
CA ALA A 221 -0.14 -8.44 -7.15
C ALA A 221 -1.04 -7.70 -6.14
N GLU A 222 -0.47 -6.79 -5.33
CA GLU A 222 -1.17 -6.09 -4.24
C GLU A 222 -1.80 -4.75 -4.66
N TYR A 223 -1.66 -4.34 -5.93
CA TYR A 223 -2.14 -3.04 -6.39
C TYR A 223 -3.65 -3.04 -6.64
N PRO A 224 -4.35 -1.92 -6.40
CA PRO A 224 -5.73 -1.72 -6.84
C PRO A 224 -5.88 -1.95 -8.35
N LEU A 225 -6.98 -2.58 -8.76
CA LEU A 225 -7.20 -3.05 -10.14
C LEU A 225 -7.11 -1.91 -11.17
N ASP A 226 -7.62 -0.72 -10.86
CA ASP A 226 -7.60 0.46 -11.73
C ASP A 226 -6.17 0.98 -11.97
N VAL A 227 -5.35 1.02 -10.92
CA VAL A 227 -3.92 1.38 -11.04
C VAL A 227 -3.16 0.29 -11.77
N TRP A 228 -3.51 -0.98 -11.53
CA TRP A 228 -2.90 -2.12 -12.19
C TRP A 228 -3.18 -2.10 -13.71
N GLU A 229 -4.42 -1.89 -14.13
CA GLU A 229 -4.83 -1.91 -15.54
C GLU A 229 -4.23 -0.76 -16.35
N SER A 230 -4.19 0.45 -15.76
CA SER A 230 -3.58 1.62 -16.39
C SER A 230 -2.05 1.47 -16.54
N LEU A 231 -1.38 0.92 -15.52
CA LEU A 231 0.05 0.65 -15.57
C LEU A 231 0.39 -0.47 -16.57
N ALA A 232 -0.43 -1.52 -16.63
CA ALA A 232 -0.29 -2.59 -17.61
C ALA A 232 -0.43 -2.06 -19.05
N ALA A 233 -1.40 -1.17 -19.29
CA ALA A 233 -1.57 -0.49 -20.57
C ALA A 233 -0.32 0.29 -20.97
N GLN A 234 0.28 1.04 -20.03
CA GLN A 234 1.49 1.81 -20.28
C GLN A 234 2.69 0.92 -20.64
N TYR A 235 2.96 -0.12 -19.85
CA TYR A 235 4.04 -1.07 -20.14
C TYR A 235 3.84 -1.78 -21.48
N PHE A 236 2.61 -2.17 -21.81
CA PHE A 236 2.29 -2.74 -23.10
C PHE A 236 2.64 -1.80 -24.26
N VAL A 237 2.17 -0.55 -24.19
CA VAL A 237 2.44 0.46 -25.23
C VAL A 237 3.94 0.72 -25.38
N ASP A 238 4.66 0.87 -24.27
CA ASP A 238 6.11 1.11 -24.27
C ASP A 238 6.92 -0.09 -24.80
N ALA A 239 6.35 -1.29 -24.71
CA ALA A 239 6.97 -2.51 -25.23
C ALA A 239 6.73 -2.75 -26.73
N ILE A 240 5.75 -2.10 -27.37
CA ILE A 240 5.47 -2.24 -28.81
C ILE A 240 6.69 -1.81 -29.62
N ARG A 241 7.07 -2.65 -30.59
CA ARG A 241 8.27 -2.42 -31.42
C ARG A 241 8.01 -1.50 -32.63
N ASP A 242 6.81 -1.54 -33.20
CA ASP A 242 6.46 -0.67 -34.33
C ASP A 242 6.15 0.75 -33.84
N GLU A 243 6.99 1.71 -34.22
CA GLU A 243 6.93 3.08 -33.71
C GLU A 243 5.60 3.79 -34.02
N ASP A 244 5.04 3.61 -35.21
CA ASP A 244 3.75 4.22 -35.57
C ASP A 244 2.61 3.65 -34.72
N THR A 245 2.57 2.32 -34.54
CA THR A 245 1.55 1.64 -33.73
C THR A 245 1.70 2.03 -32.26
N GLN A 246 2.93 2.10 -31.74
CA GLN A 246 3.22 2.59 -30.40
C GLN A 246 2.70 4.03 -30.23
N TYR A 247 3.11 4.94 -31.11
CA TYR A 247 2.73 6.35 -31.04
C TYR A 247 1.22 6.55 -31.12
N SER A 248 0.56 5.89 -32.08
CA SER A 248 -0.90 5.98 -32.24
C SER A 248 -1.64 5.40 -31.04
N THR A 249 -1.14 4.31 -30.45
CA THR A 249 -1.78 3.71 -29.27
C THR A 249 -1.58 4.59 -28.04
N ARG A 250 -0.41 5.24 -27.89
CA ARG A 250 -0.14 6.18 -26.79
C ARG A 250 -1.10 7.38 -26.83
N LEU A 251 -1.41 7.90 -28.01
CA LEU A 251 -2.36 9.02 -28.18
C LEU A 251 -3.82 8.68 -27.83
N MET A 252 -4.17 7.39 -27.75
CA MET A 252 -5.52 6.98 -27.43
C MET A 252 -5.86 7.19 -25.94
N ASP A 253 -4.86 7.36 -25.07
CA ASP A 253 -5.02 7.48 -23.60
C ASP A 253 -5.89 6.35 -23.02
N ALA A 254 -5.53 5.12 -23.37
CA ALA A 254 -6.21 3.91 -22.91
C ALA A 254 -6.16 3.79 -21.39
N LYS A 255 -7.30 3.44 -20.78
CA LYS A 255 -7.42 3.25 -19.32
C LYS A 255 -7.07 1.85 -18.85
N ASP A 256 -7.07 0.88 -19.77
CA ASP A 256 -6.86 -0.53 -19.48
C ASP A 256 -6.11 -1.23 -20.61
N LEU A 257 -5.42 -2.32 -20.26
CA LEU A 257 -4.60 -3.12 -21.18
C LEU A 257 -5.38 -3.63 -22.39
N LYS A 258 -6.63 -4.04 -22.18
CA LYS A 258 -7.48 -4.62 -23.23
C LYS A 258 -7.87 -3.57 -24.26
N SER A 259 -8.18 -2.36 -23.83
CA SER A 259 -8.44 -1.21 -24.70
C SER A 259 -7.22 -0.87 -25.54
N SER A 260 -6.03 -0.80 -24.94
CA SER A 260 -4.76 -0.60 -25.66
C SER A 260 -4.55 -1.66 -26.73
N LEU A 261 -4.62 -2.95 -26.35
CA LEU A 261 -4.42 -4.08 -27.26
C LEU A 261 -5.40 -4.03 -28.44
N THR A 262 -6.69 -3.83 -28.14
CA THR A 262 -7.74 -3.81 -29.17
C THR A 262 -7.51 -2.67 -30.17
N TYR A 263 -7.09 -1.50 -29.69
CA TYR A 263 -6.79 -0.38 -30.56
C TYR A 263 -5.54 -0.62 -31.41
N SER A 264 -4.44 -1.09 -30.82
CA SER A 264 -3.21 -1.41 -31.55
C SER A 264 -3.48 -2.41 -32.67
N MET A 265 -4.26 -3.46 -32.40
CA MET A 265 -4.68 -4.44 -33.42
C MET A 265 -5.49 -3.81 -34.55
N LYS A 266 -6.46 -2.93 -34.22
CA LYS A 266 -7.25 -2.20 -35.23
C LYS A 266 -6.37 -1.29 -36.08
N TYR A 267 -5.42 -0.62 -35.47
CA TYR A 267 -4.49 0.27 -36.14
C TYR A 267 -3.58 -0.51 -37.13
N GLU A 268 -2.99 -1.63 -36.70
CA GLU A 268 -2.20 -2.49 -37.57
C GLU A 268 -3.02 -3.01 -38.77
N ALA A 269 -4.25 -3.44 -38.53
CA ALA A 269 -5.17 -3.88 -39.58
C ALA A 269 -5.51 -2.74 -40.56
N ALA A 270 -5.81 -1.53 -40.09
CA ALA A 270 -6.08 -0.39 -40.96
C ALA A 270 -4.85 0.05 -41.77
N ARG A 271 -3.65 -0.02 -41.17
CA ARG A 271 -2.38 0.37 -41.81
C ARG A 271 -1.99 -0.60 -42.92
N THR A 272 -2.23 -1.90 -42.76
CA THR A 272 -2.00 -2.88 -43.84
C THR A 272 -2.89 -2.60 -45.05
N VAL A 273 -4.18 -2.29 -44.85
CA VAL A 273 -5.12 -1.91 -45.93
C VAL A 273 -4.64 -0.65 -46.66
N SER A 274 -4.16 0.36 -45.93
CA SER A 274 -3.67 1.61 -46.51
C SER A 274 -2.36 1.45 -47.30
N LYS A 275 -1.45 0.59 -46.85
CA LYS A 275 -0.21 0.26 -47.57
C LYS A 275 -0.51 -0.49 -48.89
N THR A 276 -1.45 -1.43 -48.87
CA THR A 276 -1.92 -2.14 -50.08
C THR A 276 -2.61 -1.20 -51.07
N SER A 277 -3.44 -0.25 -50.59
CA SER A 277 -4.12 0.73 -51.45
C SER A 277 -3.18 1.68 -52.18
N ARG A 278 -2.07 2.10 -51.55
CA ARG A 278 -1.08 2.98 -52.19
C ARG A 278 -0.24 2.25 -53.25
N HIS A 279 0.06 0.97 -53.06
CA HIS A 279 0.81 0.16 -54.03
C HIS A 279 0.00 -0.16 -55.30
N VAL A 280 -1.33 -0.21 -55.21
CA VAL A 280 -2.23 -0.42 -56.37
C VAL A 280 -2.35 0.83 -57.27
N ARG A 281 -2.01 2.03 -56.78
CA ARG A 281 -2.16 3.28 -57.55
C ARG A 281 -0.89 3.72 -58.31
N SER A 282 0.20 2.97 -58.21
CA SER A 282 1.42 3.19 -58.98
C SER A 282 1.59 2.09 -60.04
N ILE A 283 0.62 1.98 -60.95
CA ILE A 283 0.88 1.38 -62.27
C ILE A 283 1.30 2.54 -63.16
N GLU A 284 2.58 2.52 -63.53
CA GLU A 284 3.24 3.51 -64.39
C GLU A 284 2.52 3.55 -65.74
N THR A 285 2.05 4.74 -66.15
CA THR A 285 1.80 5.03 -67.56
C THR A 285 3.12 5.49 -68.17
N GLU A 286 3.93 4.55 -68.66
CA GLU A 286 4.97 4.79 -69.65
C GLU A 286 4.48 4.20 -70.99
N ASP A 287 4.73 4.73 -72.17
CA ASP A 287 5.21 6.02 -72.67
C ASP A 287 5.15 5.86 -74.20
N HIS A 288 4.71 6.86 -74.96
CA HIS A 288 4.94 6.91 -76.42
C HIS A 288 4.73 8.33 -76.97
N MET A 289 5.78 9.16 -76.95
CA MET A 289 6.12 9.96 -78.12
C MET A 289 7.63 10.22 -78.18
N GLY A 290 8.22 9.84 -79.31
CA GLY A 290 9.65 9.68 -79.48
C GLY A 290 10.43 10.95 -79.83
N ARG A 291 11.74 10.85 -79.54
CA ARG A 291 12.94 11.33 -80.27
C ARG A 291 12.88 12.71 -80.92
N GLU A 292 13.83 13.57 -80.55
CA GLU A 292 15.09 13.78 -81.30
C GLU A 292 15.93 14.94 -80.71
N LYS A 293 17.24 14.69 -80.56
CA LYS A 293 18.39 15.59 -80.86
C LYS A 293 18.56 16.87 -80.02
N ASP A 294 19.73 17.44 -79.77
CA ASP A 294 21.13 17.17 -80.15
C ASP A 294 22.03 18.01 -79.22
N ASP A 295 23.30 17.62 -79.19
CA ASP A 295 24.44 18.28 -78.56
C ASP A 295 24.55 19.80 -78.75
N LYS A 296 24.69 20.56 -77.65
CA LYS A 296 25.47 21.82 -77.62
C LYS A 296 25.68 22.35 -76.19
N PHE A 297 26.51 21.67 -75.40
CA PHE A 297 27.11 22.27 -74.21
C PHE A 297 28.50 22.80 -74.58
N GLU A 298 28.54 24.02 -75.11
CA GLU A 298 29.66 24.94 -74.94
C GLU A 298 29.22 26.35 -75.39
N PHE A 299 29.74 27.34 -74.69
CA PHE A 299 29.66 28.78 -74.91
C PHE A 299 28.49 29.59 -74.32
N PHE A 300 28.89 30.57 -73.48
CA PHE A 300 28.18 31.76 -72.99
C PHE A 300 27.41 31.65 -71.65
N LEU A 301 28.12 31.85 -70.52
CA LEU A 301 28.08 33.11 -69.74
C LEU A 301 28.67 32.95 -68.32
N THR A 302 29.99 32.98 -68.22
CA THR A 302 30.60 33.85 -67.20
C THR A 302 30.44 35.29 -67.65
N GLY A 303 29.75 36.09 -66.83
CA GLY A 303 29.96 37.54 -66.78
C GLY A 303 28.76 38.40 -67.19
N TRP A 304 28.04 38.92 -66.20
CA TRP A 304 28.02 40.35 -65.80
C TRP A 304 26.88 40.51 -64.76
N LYS A 305 27.15 40.50 -63.44
CA LYS A 305 27.60 41.61 -62.58
C LYS A 305 26.70 42.85 -62.60
N ASN A 306 26.21 43.23 -61.40
CA ASN A 306 26.15 44.56 -60.79
C ASN A 306 24.78 44.87 -60.16
N TYR A 307 24.65 44.70 -58.84
CA TYR A 307 24.43 45.75 -57.83
C TYR A 307 24.63 45.16 -56.43
#